data_AF-A0A2G2HL73-F1
#
_entry.id   AF-A0A2G2HL73-F1
#
_cell.length_a   1.000
_cell.length_b   1.000
_cell.length_c   1.000
_cell.angle_alpha   90.00
_cell.angle_beta   90.00
_cell.angle_gamma   90.00
#
_symmetry.space_group_name_H-M   'P 1'
#
loop_
_entity.id
_entity.type
_entity.pdbx_description
1 polymer ?
#
loop_
_entity_poly.entity_id
_entity_poly.type
_entity_poly.pdbx_seq_one_letter_code
_entity_poly.pdbx_strand_id
1 'polypeptide(L)'
;MKKLLLASFLFYAGSIFSQEITINLNNMPRAIEETLEKGEYILNVEGEFETDKYYINYSQGITSSLIDPLQTKISKENDSTIIINSLPPQKDQFEKKFYISMGNRSKFELSIHVIQKENDSIIQKHKIIYKSKAKRKWVTSLGVSSNFIKSNTYRSLKQDDDTYKIVKDGNNQKLQVIPLMQFSFINLEKDNDFCLTGGIGFDTENISVFAGGSYYVGQNIFLTAGVSLHKQKQLNNLYNENQILTEAVDESIINKDYYRINPFISFTYRLSSNVFKK
;
A
#
# COMPACT_ATOMS: atom_id res chain seq x y z
N MET A 1 -39.09 -0.20 3.83
CA MET A 1 -38.51 0.52 4.97
C MET A 1 -37.12 -0.02 5.25
N LYS A 2 -36.06 0.70 4.84
CA LYS A 2 -34.66 0.37 5.16
C LYS A 2 -34.31 1.07 6.48
N LYS A 3 -34.05 0.32 7.55
CA LYS A 3 -33.54 0.89 8.81
C LYS A 3 -32.06 1.22 8.62
N LEU A 4 -31.76 2.50 8.73
CA LEU A 4 -30.43 3.09 8.73
C LEU A 4 -29.82 2.89 10.12
N LEU A 5 -28.67 2.23 10.21
CA LEU A 5 -27.90 2.09 11.45
C LEU A 5 -27.07 3.38 11.64
N LEU A 6 -27.45 4.18 12.62
CA LEU A 6 -26.82 5.46 12.94
C LEU A 6 -25.71 5.22 13.97
N ALA A 7 -24.44 5.32 13.56
CA ALA A 7 -23.30 5.32 14.48
C ALA A 7 -22.94 6.77 14.85
N SER A 8 -23.18 7.15 16.10
CA SER A 8 -22.80 8.45 16.66
C SER A 8 -21.35 8.43 17.15
N PHE A 9 -20.51 9.31 16.62
CA PHE A 9 -19.11 9.50 17.02
C PHE A 9 -18.96 10.69 17.98
N LEU A 10 -18.40 10.45 19.16
CA LEU A 10 -17.84 11.47 20.06
C LEU A 10 -16.38 11.11 20.35
N PHE A 11 -15.47 12.05 20.07
CA PHE A 11 -14.03 11.96 20.30
C PHE A 11 -13.69 12.42 21.73
N TYR A 12 -12.90 11.66 22.50
CA TYR A 12 -11.83 12.18 23.37
C TYR A 12 -10.93 11.07 23.99
N ALA A 13 -9.62 11.35 24.01
CA ALA A 13 -8.48 10.80 24.76
C ALA A 13 -8.45 9.34 25.32
N GLY A 14 -7.51 8.54 24.80
CA GLY A 14 -6.54 7.80 25.62
C GLY A 14 -6.94 6.46 26.24
N SER A 15 -8.17 5.98 26.04
CA SER A 15 -8.54 4.60 26.37
C SER A 15 -8.58 3.77 25.09
N ILE A 16 -7.99 2.57 25.09
CA ILE A 16 -8.19 1.59 24.01
C ILE A 16 -9.64 1.13 24.13
N PHE A 17 -10.57 1.93 23.60
CA PHE A 17 -11.98 1.57 23.53
C PHE A 17 -12.10 0.42 22.55
N SER A 18 -12.37 -0.78 23.07
CA SER A 18 -12.80 -1.88 22.23
C SER A 18 -14.20 -1.57 21.70
N GLN A 19 -14.38 -1.66 20.39
CA GLN A 19 -15.69 -1.44 19.78
C GLN A 19 -16.51 -2.74 19.88
N GLU A 20 -17.74 -2.64 20.36
CA GLU A 20 -18.63 -3.79 20.45
C GLU A 20 -19.44 -3.95 19.16
N ILE A 21 -19.47 -5.16 18.62
CA ILE A 21 -20.27 -5.55 17.46
C ILE A 21 -21.16 -6.71 17.89
N THR A 22 -22.48 -6.56 17.76
CA THR A 22 -23.44 -7.63 18.07
C THR A 22 -24.01 -8.23 16.80
N ILE A 23 -23.91 -9.55 16.65
CA ILE A 23 -24.48 -10.32 15.55
C ILE A 23 -25.56 -11.24 16.10
N ASN A 24 -26.78 -11.03 15.65
CA ASN A 24 -27.89 -11.94 15.92
C ASN A 24 -28.06 -12.93 14.77
N LEU A 25 -27.73 -14.20 15.00
CA LEU A 25 -27.72 -15.26 14.00
C LEU A 25 -29.10 -15.57 13.43
N ASN A 26 -30.17 -15.32 14.18
CA ASN A 26 -31.55 -15.54 13.72
C ASN A 26 -31.92 -14.59 12.57
N ASN A 27 -31.35 -13.38 12.59
CA ASN A 27 -31.64 -12.32 11.61
C ASN A 27 -30.50 -12.11 10.60
N MET A 28 -29.41 -12.88 10.73
CA MET A 28 -28.22 -12.71 9.92
C MET A 28 -28.35 -13.47 8.59
N PRO A 29 -27.98 -12.87 7.43
CA PRO A 29 -27.81 -13.63 6.21
C PRO A 29 -26.73 -14.72 6.38
N ARG A 30 -26.78 -15.75 5.52
CA ARG A 30 -25.81 -16.87 5.56
C ARG A 30 -24.35 -16.43 5.43
N ALA A 31 -24.11 -15.27 4.82
CA ALA A 31 -22.79 -14.66 4.75
C ALA A 31 -22.86 -13.14 4.93
N ILE A 32 -21.95 -12.58 5.72
CA ILE A 32 -21.66 -11.14 5.80
C ILE A 32 -20.18 -10.92 5.52
N GLU A 33 -19.89 -9.92 4.71
CA GLU A 33 -18.55 -9.37 4.55
C GLU A 33 -18.59 -7.88 4.86
N GLU A 34 -17.83 -7.48 5.88
CA GLU A 34 -17.75 -6.10 6.34
C GLU A 34 -16.30 -5.64 6.49
N THR A 35 -16.13 -4.31 6.47
CA THR A 35 -14.82 -3.69 6.58
C THR A 35 -14.71 -2.94 7.89
N LEU A 36 -13.77 -3.36 8.73
CA LEU A 36 -13.48 -2.74 10.02
C LEU A 36 -12.26 -1.82 9.93
N GLU A 37 -12.20 -0.85 10.84
CA GLU A 37 -10.99 -0.08 11.05
C GLU A 37 -9.94 -0.91 11.81
N LYS A 38 -8.72 -0.37 11.91
CA LYS A 38 -7.70 -0.94 12.78
C LYS A 38 -8.12 -0.70 14.23
N GLY A 39 -8.18 -1.74 15.04
CA GLY A 39 -8.57 -1.61 16.44
C GLY A 39 -8.85 -2.95 17.11
N GLU A 40 -9.22 -2.87 18.38
CA GLU A 40 -9.70 -4.00 19.16
C GLU A 40 -11.23 -4.01 19.13
N TYR A 41 -11.81 -5.19 18.95
CA TYR A 41 -13.24 -5.39 18.82
C TYR A 41 -13.71 -6.50 19.76
N ILE A 42 -14.89 -6.32 20.35
CA ILE A 42 -15.62 -7.38 21.05
C ILE A 42 -16.79 -7.75 20.15
N LEU A 43 -16.73 -8.94 19.57
CA LEU A 43 -17.79 -9.50 18.76
C LEU A 43 -18.70 -10.35 19.65
N ASN A 44 -19.89 -9.85 19.94
CA ASN A 44 -20.95 -10.59 20.62
C ASN A 44 -21.77 -11.33 19.56
N VAL A 45 -21.78 -12.65 19.58
CA VAL A 45 -22.59 -13.47 18.70
C VAL A 45 -23.71 -14.07 19.52
N GLU A 46 -24.95 -13.75 19.16
CA GLU A 46 -26.16 -14.21 19.82
C GLU A 46 -27.07 -14.97 18.86
N GLY A 47 -27.85 -15.93 19.35
CA GLY A 47 -28.81 -16.67 18.54
C GLY A 47 -29.74 -17.53 19.39
N GLU A 48 -30.88 -17.90 18.81
CA GLU A 48 -31.80 -18.85 19.43
C GLU A 48 -31.89 -20.06 18.50
N PHE A 49 -31.34 -21.18 18.94
CA PHE A 49 -31.36 -22.41 18.16
C PHE A 49 -32.17 -23.46 18.93
N GLU A 50 -33.05 -24.17 18.22
CA GLU A 50 -33.76 -25.32 18.78
C GLU A 50 -32.86 -26.59 18.84
N THR A 51 -31.53 -26.42 18.83
CA THR A 51 -30.56 -27.50 18.66
C THR A 51 -29.43 -27.44 19.71
N ASP A 52 -29.03 -28.61 20.21
CA ASP A 52 -28.10 -28.75 21.35
C ASP A 52 -26.59 -28.60 21.00
N LYS A 53 -26.20 -28.50 19.70
CA LYS A 53 -24.78 -28.49 19.29
C LYS A 53 -24.48 -27.45 18.20
N TYR A 54 -23.36 -26.75 18.39
CA TYR A 54 -22.80 -25.82 17.39
C TYR A 54 -21.27 -25.93 17.35
N TYR A 55 -20.70 -25.64 16.17
CA TYR A 55 -19.25 -25.65 15.94
C TYR A 55 -18.82 -24.29 15.42
N ILE A 56 -17.77 -23.74 16.02
CA ILE A 56 -17.27 -22.41 15.68
C ILE A 56 -15.83 -22.54 15.21
N ASN A 57 -15.63 -22.27 13.92
CA ASN A 57 -14.32 -22.23 13.31
C ASN A 57 -13.94 -20.78 13.03
N TYR A 58 -12.72 -20.40 13.38
CA TYR A 58 -12.22 -19.05 13.12
C TYR A 58 -10.77 -19.08 12.64
N SER A 59 -10.40 -18.16 11.76
CA SER A 59 -9.02 -18.08 11.24
C SER A 59 -8.33 -16.79 11.68
N GLN A 60 -7.18 -16.94 12.34
CA GLN A 60 -6.16 -15.93 12.72
C GLN A 60 -6.60 -14.73 13.57
N GLY A 61 -5.70 -14.28 14.46
CA GLY A 61 -5.76 -12.97 15.12
C GLY A 61 -6.48 -12.89 16.48
N ILE A 62 -6.83 -14.03 17.09
CA ILE A 62 -7.44 -14.05 18.42
C ILE A 62 -6.35 -14.27 19.49
N THR A 63 -6.18 -13.29 20.36
CA THR A 63 -5.51 -13.49 21.66
C THR A 63 -6.56 -14.07 22.61
N SER A 64 -6.85 -15.37 22.53
CA SER A 64 -7.99 -15.96 23.25
C SER A 64 -7.65 -16.10 24.75
N SER A 65 -8.16 -15.21 25.59
CA SER A 65 -8.56 -15.60 26.95
C SER A 65 -10.06 -15.89 26.91
N LEU A 66 -10.40 -17.11 26.49
CA LEU A 66 -11.74 -17.65 26.69
C LEU A 66 -11.91 -17.87 28.20
N ILE A 67 -12.74 -17.05 28.85
CA ILE A 67 -13.31 -17.40 30.14
C ILE A 67 -14.81 -17.40 29.93
N ASP A 68 -15.38 -18.60 29.86
CA ASP A 68 -16.80 -18.79 30.13
C ASP A 68 -16.91 -19.57 31.46
N PRO A 69 -17.78 -19.18 32.42
CA PRO A 69 -17.79 -19.74 33.78
C PRO A 69 -18.31 -21.16 33.91
N LEU A 70 -18.81 -21.78 32.83
CA LEU A 70 -19.46 -23.09 32.89
C LEU A 70 -18.72 -24.12 32.03
N GLN A 71 -18.10 -25.07 32.74
CA GLN A 71 -17.31 -26.23 32.31
C GLN A 71 -17.48 -26.67 30.84
N THR A 72 -16.74 -26.04 29.93
CA THR A 72 -16.52 -26.53 28.57
C THR A 72 -15.26 -27.40 28.49
N LYS A 73 -15.40 -28.66 28.03
CA LYS A 73 -14.25 -29.45 27.58
C LYS A 73 -13.81 -28.95 26.20
N ILE A 74 -12.66 -28.29 26.17
CA ILE A 74 -12.00 -27.80 24.96
C ILE A 74 -11.08 -28.92 24.45
N SER A 75 -11.36 -29.49 23.29
CA SER A 75 -10.38 -30.31 22.56
C SER A 75 -9.78 -29.47 21.43
N LYS A 76 -8.48 -29.15 21.52
CA LYS A 76 -7.74 -28.53 20.42
C LYS A 76 -7.39 -29.61 19.41
N GLU A 77 -7.90 -29.46 18.19
CA GLU A 77 -7.51 -30.27 17.04
C GLU A 77 -7.01 -29.28 15.96
N ASN A 78 -5.74 -28.89 16.09
CA ASN A 78 -5.00 -27.90 15.28
C ASN A 78 -5.34 -26.40 15.50
N ASP A 79 -4.38 -25.53 15.14
CA ASP A 79 -4.22 -24.09 15.48
C ASP A 79 -5.37 -23.12 15.10
N SER A 80 -6.56 -23.60 14.70
CA SER A 80 -7.68 -22.73 14.28
C SER A 80 -9.09 -23.29 14.49
N THR A 81 -9.25 -24.43 15.16
CA THR A 81 -10.56 -25.08 15.34
C THR A 81 -10.87 -25.23 16.82
N ILE A 82 -11.95 -24.60 17.31
CA ILE A 82 -12.47 -24.85 18.67
C ILE A 82 -13.83 -25.53 18.55
N ILE A 83 -13.87 -26.79 18.98
CA ILE A 83 -15.12 -27.54 19.13
C ILE A 83 -15.65 -27.27 20.53
N ILE A 84 -16.86 -26.71 20.63
CA ILE A 84 -17.53 -26.45 21.91
C ILE A 84 -18.70 -27.43 22.05
N ASN A 85 -18.53 -28.44 22.91
CA ASN A 85 -19.60 -29.36 23.25
C ASN A 85 -20.32 -28.83 24.51
N SER A 86 -21.50 -28.23 24.35
CA SER A 86 -22.40 -27.88 25.45
C SER A 86 -23.34 -29.05 25.78
N LEU A 87 -23.60 -29.28 27.08
CA LEU A 87 -24.68 -30.16 27.55
C LEU A 87 -26.03 -29.41 27.50
N PRO A 88 -27.17 -30.11 27.30
CA PRO A 88 -28.47 -29.47 27.04
C PRO A 88 -29.07 -28.90 28.34
N PRO A 89 -29.80 -27.77 28.29
CA PRO A 89 -31.26 -27.85 28.24
C PRO A 89 -32.01 -26.73 27.45
N GLN A 90 -33.34 -26.85 27.39
CA GLN A 90 -34.39 -25.94 26.89
C GLN A 90 -33.99 -24.62 26.21
N LYS A 91 -34.24 -24.50 24.89
CA LYS A 91 -34.35 -23.23 24.14
C LYS A 91 -33.34 -22.16 24.59
N ASP A 92 -32.08 -22.56 24.70
CA ASP A 92 -31.05 -21.70 25.26
C ASP A 92 -30.69 -20.59 24.26
N GLN A 93 -30.65 -19.37 24.79
CA GLN A 93 -30.03 -18.23 24.11
C GLN A 93 -28.53 -18.50 24.05
N PHE A 94 -28.03 -18.69 22.84
CA PHE A 94 -26.60 -18.76 22.59
C PHE A 94 -26.05 -17.33 22.69
N GLU A 95 -25.09 -17.07 23.57
CA GLU A 95 -24.30 -15.84 23.62
C GLU A 95 -22.82 -16.18 23.73
N LYS A 96 -22.00 -15.71 22.78
CA LYS A 96 -20.53 -15.85 22.83
C LYS A 96 -19.84 -14.55 22.46
N LYS A 97 -18.78 -14.23 23.21
CA LYS A 97 -17.94 -13.06 22.97
C LYS A 97 -16.60 -13.47 22.38
N PHE A 98 -16.20 -12.81 21.29
CA PHE A 98 -14.89 -12.97 20.65
C PHE A 98 -14.14 -11.65 20.71
N TYR A 99 -12.89 -11.69 21.19
CA TYR A 99 -12.00 -10.53 21.17
C TYR A 99 -11.15 -10.59 19.90
N ILE A 100 -11.28 -9.57 19.04
CA ILE A 100 -10.65 -9.53 17.73
C ILE A 100 -9.75 -8.31 17.64
N SER A 101 -8.47 -8.52 17.36
CA SER A 101 -7.53 -7.45 17.04
C SER A 101 -7.40 -7.32 15.52
N MET A 102 -7.88 -6.22 14.95
CA MET A 102 -7.77 -5.93 13.53
C MET A 102 -6.51 -5.09 13.25
N GLY A 103 -5.48 -5.73 12.69
CA GLY A 103 -4.27 -5.08 12.19
C GLY A 103 -4.42 -4.49 10.79
N ASN A 104 -3.33 -4.00 10.19
CA ASN A 104 -3.35 -3.56 8.80
C ASN A 104 -3.39 -4.76 7.85
N ARG A 105 -4.31 -4.75 6.87
CA ARG A 105 -4.51 -5.85 5.91
C ARG A 105 -4.84 -7.19 6.58
N SER A 106 -5.44 -7.16 7.76
CA SER A 106 -5.92 -8.36 8.44
C SER A 106 -7.27 -8.79 7.85
N LYS A 107 -7.51 -10.09 7.93
CA LYS A 107 -8.79 -10.70 7.64
C LYS A 107 -9.14 -11.59 8.82
N PHE A 108 -10.31 -11.36 9.40
CA PHE A 108 -10.92 -12.25 10.36
C PHE A 108 -12.07 -12.98 9.68
N GLU A 109 -12.14 -14.29 9.85
CA GLU A 109 -13.21 -15.12 9.31
C GLU A 109 -13.74 -15.99 10.44
N LEU A 110 -15.05 -15.93 10.65
CA LEU A 110 -15.79 -16.72 11.62
C LEU A 110 -16.85 -17.53 10.87
N SER A 111 -16.75 -18.85 10.95
CA SER A 111 -17.72 -19.78 10.39
C SER A 111 -18.42 -20.50 11.52
N ILE A 112 -19.74 -20.34 11.59
CA ILE A 112 -20.59 -20.96 12.61
C ILE A 112 -21.42 -22.02 11.91
N HIS A 113 -21.31 -23.25 12.40
CA HIS A 113 -22.03 -24.41 11.92
C HIS A 113 -23.00 -24.87 12.99
N VAL A 114 -24.30 -24.82 12.68
CA VAL A 114 -25.36 -25.37 13.54
C VAL A 114 -25.61 -26.80 13.11
N ILE A 115 -25.57 -27.73 14.05
CA ILE A 115 -25.58 -29.16 13.76
C ILE A 115 -26.81 -29.84 14.38
N GLN A 116 -27.44 -30.72 13.61
CA GLN A 116 -28.53 -31.56 14.08
C GLN A 116 -28.01 -32.63 15.03
N LYS A 117 -28.63 -32.75 16.21
CA LYS A 117 -28.23 -33.70 17.26
C LYS A 117 -28.22 -35.16 16.82
N GLU A 118 -29.16 -35.54 15.96
CA GLU A 118 -29.43 -36.95 15.65
C GLU A 118 -28.41 -37.58 14.71
N ASN A 119 -27.82 -36.81 13.80
CA ASN A 119 -26.95 -37.33 12.73
C ASN A 119 -25.68 -36.51 12.52
N ASP A 120 -25.41 -35.55 13.41
CA ASP A 120 -24.34 -34.56 13.30
C ASP A 120 -24.27 -33.85 11.91
N SER A 121 -25.41 -33.74 11.22
CA SER A 121 -25.50 -33.03 9.95
C SER A 121 -25.59 -31.51 10.14
N ILE A 122 -24.91 -30.75 9.28
CA ILE A 122 -24.93 -29.28 9.33
C ILE A 122 -26.28 -28.78 8.78
N ILE A 123 -27.11 -28.20 9.64
CA ILE A 123 -28.40 -27.61 9.26
C ILE A 123 -28.19 -26.19 8.71
N GLN A 124 -27.29 -25.43 9.35
CA GLN A 124 -27.10 -24.02 9.03
C GLN A 124 -25.63 -23.64 9.11
N LYS A 125 -25.19 -22.82 8.15
CA LYS A 125 -23.83 -22.28 8.09
C LYS A 125 -23.91 -20.77 7.96
N HIS A 126 -23.33 -20.08 8.93
CA HIS A 126 -23.08 -18.64 8.87
C HIS A 126 -21.61 -18.38 8.64
N LYS A 127 -21.33 -17.42 7.77
CA LYS A 127 -19.97 -16.96 7.48
C LYS A 127 -19.86 -15.46 7.69
N ILE A 128 -19.02 -15.05 8.62
CA ILE A 128 -18.76 -13.65 8.94
C ILE A 128 -17.32 -13.37 8.54
N ILE A 129 -17.11 -12.38 7.67
CA ILE A 129 -15.78 -11.97 7.24
C ILE A 129 -15.60 -10.48 7.57
N TYR A 130 -14.63 -10.17 8.42
CA TYR A 130 -14.18 -8.80 8.65
C TYR A 130 -12.83 -8.58 7.98
N LYS A 131 -12.71 -7.54 7.15
CA LYS A 131 -11.45 -7.12 6.51
C LYS A 131 -11.03 -5.76 7.04
N SER A 132 -9.76 -5.54 7.31
CA SER A 132 -9.31 -4.18 7.66
C SER A 132 -9.08 -3.31 6.43
N LYS A 133 -9.52 -2.06 6.50
CA LYS A 133 -9.19 -1.03 5.50
C LYS A 133 -7.68 -0.74 5.55
N ALA A 134 -6.99 -0.95 4.44
CA ALA A 134 -5.61 -0.48 4.33
C ALA A 134 -5.63 1.06 4.26
N LYS A 135 -5.14 1.73 5.31
CA LYS A 135 -5.06 3.21 5.32
C LYS A 135 -4.04 3.75 4.33
N ARG A 136 -2.99 2.98 4.03
CA ARG A 136 -1.94 3.38 3.09
C ARG A 136 -1.60 2.28 2.10
N LYS A 137 -1.20 2.70 0.89
CA LYS A 137 -0.84 1.78 -0.19
C LYS A 137 0.19 2.42 -1.12
N TRP A 138 1.09 1.59 -1.64
CA TRP A 138 1.91 1.95 -2.79
C TRP A 138 1.06 1.97 -4.06
N VAL A 139 1.08 3.09 -4.76
CA VAL A 139 0.44 3.26 -6.06
C VAL A 139 1.48 3.58 -7.10
N THR A 140 1.22 3.17 -8.34
CA THR A 140 2.07 3.46 -9.50
C THR A 140 1.39 4.53 -10.34
N SER A 141 2.16 5.55 -10.73
CA SER A 141 1.74 6.59 -11.67
C SER A 141 2.75 6.74 -12.80
N LEU A 142 2.31 7.28 -13.92
CA LEU A 142 3.13 7.58 -15.08
C LEU A 142 3.08 9.07 -15.37
N GLY A 143 4.17 9.62 -15.88
CA GLY A 143 4.19 11.03 -16.27
C GLY A 143 5.55 11.49 -16.75
N VAL A 144 5.87 12.75 -16.46
CA VAL A 144 7.08 13.40 -16.92
C VAL A 144 7.76 14.14 -15.78
N SER A 145 9.09 14.08 -15.76
CA SER A 145 9.93 14.84 -14.83
C SER A 145 10.72 15.87 -15.61
N SER A 146 10.91 17.02 -15.00
CA SER A 146 11.81 18.06 -15.44
C SER A 146 13.02 18.07 -14.50
N ASN A 147 14.16 17.60 -15.01
CA ASN A 147 15.43 17.64 -14.30
C ASN A 147 16.15 18.96 -14.56
N PHE A 148 16.58 19.62 -13.50
CA PHE A 148 17.40 20.82 -13.59
C PHE A 148 18.86 20.42 -13.71
N ILE A 149 19.32 20.24 -14.94
CA ILE A 149 20.66 19.76 -15.25
C ILE A 149 21.63 20.93 -15.47
N LYS A 150 22.89 20.70 -15.16
CA LYS A 150 23.99 21.59 -15.56
C LYS A 150 24.89 20.79 -16.51
N SER A 151 24.49 20.72 -17.78
CA SER A 151 25.34 20.10 -18.81
C SER A 151 26.59 20.93 -19.02
N ASN A 152 27.75 20.28 -18.95
CA ASN A 152 29.03 20.84 -19.32
C ASN A 152 29.62 19.93 -20.41
N THR A 153 29.00 19.95 -21.59
CA THR A 153 29.56 19.31 -22.77
C THR A 153 30.67 20.17 -23.36
N TYR A 154 31.65 19.52 -23.96
CA TYR A 154 32.81 20.16 -24.57
C TYR A 154 33.07 19.57 -25.96
N ARG A 155 33.64 20.39 -26.85
CA ARG A 155 34.02 19.99 -28.20
C ARG A 155 35.37 20.57 -28.58
N SER A 156 36.04 19.95 -29.56
CA SER A 156 37.22 20.53 -30.17
C SER A 156 36.79 21.50 -31.29
N LEU A 157 37.23 22.75 -31.21
CA LEU A 157 36.94 23.79 -32.21
C LEU A 157 38.24 24.21 -32.88
N LYS A 158 38.29 24.15 -34.21
CA LYS A 158 39.45 24.62 -34.98
C LYS A 158 39.70 26.10 -34.70
N GLN A 159 40.93 26.47 -34.33
CA GLN A 159 41.32 27.84 -34.03
C GLN A 159 42.18 28.43 -35.17
N ASP A 160 43.29 27.77 -35.49
CA ASP A 160 44.20 28.11 -36.59
C ASP A 160 44.35 26.90 -37.55
N ASP A 161 45.22 27.01 -38.57
CA ASP A 161 45.33 25.99 -39.63
C ASP A 161 45.56 24.56 -39.12
N ASP A 162 46.34 24.39 -38.05
CA ASP A 162 46.73 23.09 -37.48
C ASP A 162 46.42 22.95 -35.98
N THR A 163 45.57 23.81 -35.41
CA THR A 163 45.27 23.76 -33.97
C THR A 163 43.79 23.73 -33.64
N TYR A 164 43.45 22.99 -32.59
CA TYR A 164 42.10 22.83 -32.08
C TYR A 164 42.07 23.23 -30.62
N LYS A 165 41.07 24.02 -30.25
CA LYS A 165 40.84 24.46 -28.88
C LYS A 165 39.66 23.72 -28.28
N ILE A 166 39.83 23.19 -27.07
CA ILE A 166 38.72 22.60 -26.32
C ILE A 166 37.86 23.73 -25.77
N VAL A 167 36.62 23.80 -26.23
CA VAL A 167 35.66 24.83 -25.84
C VAL A 167 34.42 24.18 -25.24
N LYS A 168 33.83 24.86 -24.25
CA LYS A 168 32.53 24.48 -23.73
C LYS A 168 31.49 24.62 -24.83
N ASP A 169 30.74 23.56 -25.05
CA ASP A 169 29.64 23.58 -25.98
C ASP A 169 28.54 24.47 -25.39
N GLY A 170 28.24 25.59 -26.04
CA GLY A 170 27.38 26.66 -25.51
C GLY A 170 25.92 26.23 -25.28
N ASN A 171 25.58 24.99 -25.62
CA ASN A 171 24.29 24.37 -25.37
C ASN A 171 24.12 24.05 -23.88
N ASN A 172 23.86 25.10 -23.10
CA ASN A 172 23.52 24.98 -21.69
C ASN A 172 22.07 24.49 -21.56
N GLN A 173 21.80 23.24 -21.90
CA GLN A 173 20.51 22.64 -21.59
C GLN A 173 20.36 22.68 -20.06
N LYS A 174 19.42 23.51 -19.58
CA LYS A 174 19.12 23.68 -18.14
C LYS A 174 18.03 22.74 -17.66
N LEU A 175 17.26 22.21 -18.61
CA LEU A 175 16.04 21.46 -18.35
C LEU A 175 15.96 20.28 -19.30
N GLN A 176 15.76 19.10 -18.73
CA GLN A 176 15.59 17.86 -19.46
C GLN A 176 14.30 17.20 -19.02
N VAL A 177 13.44 16.90 -19.99
CA VAL A 177 12.17 16.22 -19.75
C VAL A 177 12.37 14.73 -19.92
N ILE A 178 12.02 13.95 -18.90
CA ILE A 178 12.21 12.49 -18.88
C ILE A 178 10.85 11.83 -18.58
N PRO A 179 10.37 10.90 -19.43
CA PRO A 179 9.25 10.02 -19.10
C PRO A 179 9.57 9.21 -17.85
N LEU A 180 8.63 9.14 -16.90
CA LEU A 180 8.88 8.51 -15.60
C LEU A 180 7.72 7.63 -15.14
N MET A 181 8.08 6.57 -14.42
CA MET A 181 7.19 5.75 -13.62
C MET A 181 7.47 6.02 -12.14
N GLN A 182 6.45 6.45 -11.39
CA GLN A 182 6.57 6.79 -9.97
C GLN A 182 5.81 5.78 -9.11
N PHE A 183 6.35 5.52 -7.94
CA PHE A 183 5.76 4.75 -6.87
C PHE A 183 5.55 5.68 -5.67
N SER A 184 4.30 5.88 -5.26
CA SER A 184 3.93 6.80 -4.18
C SER A 184 3.22 6.05 -3.06
N PHE A 185 3.59 6.34 -1.80
CA PHE A 185 2.95 5.73 -0.63
C PHE A 185 1.82 6.62 -0.09
N ILE A 186 0.63 6.48 -0.66
CA ILE A 186 -0.51 7.39 -0.41
C ILE A 186 -1.36 6.97 0.78
N ASN A 187 -2.12 7.92 1.31
CA ASN A 187 -3.20 7.70 2.27
C ASN A 187 -4.52 7.53 1.52
N LEU A 188 -5.24 6.44 1.75
CA LEU A 188 -6.49 6.14 1.08
C LEU A 188 -7.71 6.81 1.74
N GLU A 189 -7.55 7.35 2.95
CA GLU A 189 -8.61 8.03 3.70
C GLU A 189 -8.76 9.51 3.33
N LYS A 190 -7.79 10.07 2.61
CA LYS A 190 -7.79 11.46 2.18
C LYS A 190 -7.72 11.55 0.66
N ASP A 191 -8.48 12.47 0.09
CA ASP A 191 -8.41 12.73 -1.35
C ASP A 191 -7.12 13.47 -1.72
N ASN A 192 -6.63 14.32 -0.82
CA ASN A 192 -5.41 15.11 -1.00
C ASN A 192 -4.53 15.01 0.25
N ASP A 193 -3.26 14.64 0.08
CA ASP A 193 -2.27 14.61 1.18
C ASP A 193 -0.85 14.65 0.60
N PHE A 194 0.14 14.74 1.49
CA PHE A 194 1.54 14.53 1.15
C PHE A 194 1.93 13.05 1.22
N CYS A 195 2.85 12.61 0.37
CA CYS A 195 3.40 11.26 0.40
C CYS A 195 4.87 11.21 0.00
N LEU A 196 5.56 10.16 0.46
CA LEU A 196 6.88 9.79 -0.04
C LEU A 196 6.76 9.07 -1.39
N THR A 197 7.76 9.30 -2.24
CA THR A 197 7.77 8.82 -3.62
C THR A 197 9.18 8.43 -4.04
N GLY A 198 9.26 7.37 -4.84
CA GLY A 198 10.44 7.05 -5.65
C GLY A 198 10.01 6.74 -7.07
N GLY A 199 10.93 6.85 -8.03
CA GLY A 199 10.59 6.61 -9.43
C GLY A 199 11.78 6.23 -10.28
N ILE A 200 11.47 5.76 -11.48
CA ILE A 200 12.43 5.38 -12.51
C ILE A 200 12.03 6.09 -13.79
N GLY A 201 12.99 6.74 -14.44
CA GLY A 201 12.80 7.42 -15.72
C GLY A 201 13.53 6.68 -16.82
N PHE A 202 12.90 6.70 -17.99
CA PHE A 202 13.36 6.00 -19.18
C PHE A 202 13.77 7.04 -20.21
N ASP A 203 15.07 7.14 -20.45
CA ASP A 203 15.64 7.72 -21.66
C ASP A 203 16.16 6.55 -22.51
N THR A 204 16.12 6.65 -23.84
CA THR A 204 16.50 5.53 -24.74
C THR A 204 17.94 5.03 -24.50
N GLU A 205 18.77 5.85 -23.87
CA GLU A 205 20.16 5.56 -23.58
C GLU A 205 20.48 5.46 -22.08
N ASN A 206 19.60 5.94 -21.19
CA ASN A 206 19.93 6.16 -19.78
C ASN A 206 18.76 5.86 -18.83
N ILE A 207 19.06 5.14 -17.74
CA ILE A 207 18.12 4.96 -16.62
C ILE A 207 18.34 6.10 -15.62
N SER A 208 17.24 6.72 -15.19
CA SER A 208 17.25 7.76 -14.17
C SER A 208 16.50 7.30 -12.93
N VAL A 209 17.00 7.61 -11.74
CA VAL A 209 16.35 7.26 -10.47
C VAL A 209 15.90 8.53 -9.77
N PHE A 210 14.70 8.53 -9.21
CA PHE A 210 14.07 9.70 -8.59
C PHE A 210 13.63 9.37 -7.17
N ALA A 211 13.79 10.33 -6.25
CA ALA A 211 13.26 10.24 -4.89
C ALA A 211 12.83 11.62 -4.39
N GLY A 212 11.71 11.70 -3.67
CA GLY A 212 11.20 12.98 -3.18
C GLY A 212 9.90 12.87 -2.40
N GLY A 213 9.25 14.02 -2.25
CA GLY A 213 7.89 14.14 -1.72
C GLY A 213 6.92 14.56 -2.81
N SER A 214 5.72 13.99 -2.82
CA SER A 214 4.61 14.47 -3.64
C SER A 214 3.51 15.06 -2.77
N TYR A 215 2.79 16.01 -3.35
CA TYR A 215 1.42 16.29 -3.00
C TYR A 215 0.51 15.68 -4.06
N TYR A 216 -0.53 14.97 -3.64
CA TYR A 216 -1.50 14.39 -4.57
C TYR A 216 -2.89 15.01 -4.43
N VAL A 217 -3.63 15.03 -5.55
CA VAL A 217 -5.00 15.53 -5.63
C VAL A 217 -5.92 14.45 -6.20
N GLY A 218 -7.03 14.20 -5.50
CA GLY A 218 -8.01 13.16 -5.85
C GLY A 218 -7.40 11.75 -5.99
N GLN A 219 -6.29 11.49 -5.30
CA GLN A 219 -5.48 10.26 -5.38
C GLN A 219 -4.98 9.86 -6.79
N ASN A 220 -5.12 10.75 -7.78
CA ASN A 220 -4.85 10.46 -9.19
C ASN A 220 -3.79 11.37 -9.79
N ILE A 221 -3.70 12.63 -9.36
CA ILE A 221 -2.74 13.61 -9.85
C ILE A 221 -1.66 13.81 -8.80
N PHE A 222 -0.39 13.79 -9.19
CA PHE A 222 0.75 13.93 -8.29
C PHE A 222 1.69 15.01 -8.80
N LEU A 223 2.00 15.97 -7.93
CA LEU A 223 3.06 16.94 -8.13
C LEU A 223 4.20 16.57 -7.18
N THR A 224 5.39 16.31 -7.72
CA THR A 224 6.55 15.85 -6.95
C THR A 224 7.69 16.85 -7.05
N ALA A 225 8.42 17.00 -5.96
CA ALA A 225 9.71 17.67 -5.94
C ALA A 225 10.72 16.81 -5.17
N GLY A 226 11.97 16.80 -5.61
CA GLY A 226 13.00 16.02 -4.96
C GLY A 226 14.33 16.04 -5.70
N VAL A 227 15.05 14.93 -5.59
CA VAL A 227 16.35 14.72 -6.24
C VAL A 227 16.30 13.54 -7.22
N SER A 228 17.03 13.70 -8.31
CA SER A 228 17.20 12.69 -9.34
C SER A 228 18.68 12.34 -9.46
N LEU A 229 18.97 11.06 -9.64
CA LEU A 229 20.27 10.58 -10.10
C LEU A 229 20.16 10.36 -11.61
N HIS A 230 20.86 11.20 -12.37
CA HIS A 230 20.82 11.20 -13.83
C HIS A 230 22.24 11.21 -14.40
N LYS A 231 22.44 10.49 -15.50
CA LYS A 231 23.73 10.42 -16.19
C LYS A 231 23.95 11.69 -16.99
N GLN A 232 25.11 12.33 -16.85
CA GLN A 232 25.47 13.56 -17.54
C GLN A 232 26.87 13.43 -18.15
N LYS A 233 27.14 14.28 -19.15
CA LYS A 233 28.47 14.44 -19.74
C LYS A 233 29.25 15.54 -19.00
N GLN A 234 30.55 15.30 -18.80
CA GLN A 234 31.53 16.26 -18.29
C GLN A 234 32.84 16.10 -19.05
N LEU A 235 33.68 17.15 -19.07
CA LEU A 235 35.04 17.06 -19.60
C LEU A 235 35.81 15.90 -18.96
N ASN A 236 36.40 15.07 -19.81
CA ASN A 236 37.29 14.00 -19.40
C ASN A 236 38.56 14.60 -18.78
N ASN A 237 39.00 14.03 -17.65
CA ASN A 237 40.15 14.53 -16.87
C ASN A 237 41.49 14.51 -17.62
N LEU A 238 41.54 13.90 -18.82
CA LEU A 238 42.67 13.95 -19.73
C LEU A 238 42.83 15.31 -20.42
N TYR A 239 41.81 16.16 -20.35
CA TYR A 239 41.72 17.41 -21.08
C TYR A 239 41.38 18.57 -20.14
N ASN A 240 41.84 19.76 -20.51
CA ASN A 240 41.52 21.02 -19.83
C ASN A 240 40.70 21.94 -20.74
N GLU A 241 39.81 22.74 -20.13
CA GLU A 241 39.12 23.79 -20.86
C GLU A 241 40.12 24.82 -21.40
N ASN A 242 39.93 25.26 -22.65
CA ASN A 242 40.87 26.11 -23.40
C ASN A 242 42.21 25.48 -23.76
N GLN A 243 42.41 24.16 -23.54
CA GLN A 243 43.60 23.47 -24.02
C GLN A 243 43.66 23.49 -25.55
N ILE A 244 44.87 23.70 -26.08
CA ILE A 244 45.18 23.64 -27.51
C ILE A 244 45.73 22.24 -27.83
N LEU A 245 45.21 21.66 -28.90
CA LEU A 245 45.57 20.34 -29.43
C LEU A 245 46.04 20.48 -30.87
N THR A 246 46.93 19.59 -31.31
CA THR A 246 47.41 19.52 -32.69
C THR A 246 46.48 18.73 -33.61
N GLU A 247 45.53 17.99 -33.04
CA GLU A 247 44.59 17.15 -33.78
C GLU A 247 43.16 17.33 -33.26
N ALA A 248 42.18 17.14 -34.14
CA ALA A 248 40.78 17.13 -33.78
C ALA A 248 40.49 15.89 -32.93
N VAL A 249 39.82 16.10 -31.80
CA VAL A 249 39.39 15.01 -30.92
C VAL A 249 37.87 14.93 -30.95
N ASP A 250 37.36 13.71 -31.07
CA ASP A 250 35.94 13.44 -31.10
C ASP A 250 35.27 13.71 -29.74
N GLU A 251 34.02 14.15 -29.77
CA GLU A 251 33.24 14.50 -28.57
C GLU A 251 33.09 13.32 -27.61
N SER A 252 33.05 12.10 -28.14
CA SER A 252 32.97 10.86 -27.34
C SER A 252 34.21 10.62 -26.46
N ILE A 253 35.37 11.16 -26.84
CA ILE A 253 36.64 11.05 -26.10
C ILE A 253 36.82 12.24 -25.15
N ILE A 254 36.42 13.44 -25.60
CA ILE A 254 36.49 14.68 -24.80
C ILE A 254 35.53 14.61 -23.61
N ASN A 255 34.36 14.01 -23.77
CA ASN A 255 33.35 13.94 -22.73
C ASN A 255 33.33 12.56 -22.06
N LYS A 256 33.30 12.54 -20.74
CA LYS A 256 33.08 11.36 -19.92
C LYS A 256 31.69 11.41 -19.29
N ASP A 257 31.06 10.24 -19.26
CA ASP A 257 29.81 10.02 -18.57
C ASP A 257 30.01 9.89 -17.05
N TYR A 258 29.12 10.52 -16.28
CA TYR A 258 29.07 10.38 -14.82
C TYR A 258 27.65 10.56 -14.30
N TYR A 259 27.35 10.00 -13.13
CA TYR A 259 26.06 10.21 -12.48
C TYR A 259 26.10 11.43 -11.58
N ARG A 260 25.08 12.29 -11.71
CA ARG A 260 24.93 13.50 -10.91
C ARG A 260 23.57 13.55 -10.24
N ILE A 261 23.58 14.04 -9.01
CA ILE A 261 22.36 14.39 -8.28
C ILE A 261 21.88 15.76 -8.77
N ASN A 262 20.63 15.83 -9.24
CA ASN A 262 20.00 17.06 -9.70
C ASN A 262 18.65 17.26 -9.01
N PRO A 263 18.25 18.50 -8.69
CA PRO A 263 16.88 18.74 -8.30
C PRO A 263 15.95 18.42 -9.48
N PHE A 264 14.74 17.97 -9.17
CA PHE A 264 13.71 17.77 -10.18
C PHE A 264 12.33 18.15 -9.66
N ILE A 265 11.45 18.43 -10.61
CA ILE A 265 10.01 18.47 -10.38
C ILE A 265 9.35 17.49 -11.33
N SER A 266 8.24 16.88 -10.93
CA SER A 266 7.49 16.01 -11.84
C SER A 266 6.00 16.15 -11.68
N PHE A 267 5.31 15.79 -12.76
CA PHE A 267 3.87 15.66 -12.81
C PHE A 267 3.55 14.24 -13.26
N THR A 268 2.77 13.52 -12.46
CA THR A 268 2.35 12.15 -12.80
C THR A 268 0.87 11.91 -12.56
N TYR A 269 0.31 10.99 -13.33
CA TYR A 269 -1.06 10.56 -13.24
C TYR A 269 -1.13 9.05 -12.93
N ARG A 270 -1.93 8.69 -11.94
CA ARG A 270 -2.20 7.30 -11.57
C ARG A 270 -3.27 6.74 -12.51
N LEU A 271 -2.92 5.67 -13.20
CA LEU A 271 -3.88 4.90 -13.99
C LEU A 271 -4.76 4.07 -13.04
N SER A 272 -6.08 4.15 -13.21
CA SER A 272 -7.07 3.44 -12.40
C SER A 272 -6.97 1.92 -12.53
N SER A 273 -6.45 1.44 -13.67
CA SER A 273 -6.16 0.03 -13.96
C SER A 273 -4.66 -0.24 -14.03
N ASN A 274 -4.24 -1.42 -13.56
CA ASN A 274 -2.86 -1.88 -13.72
C ASN A 274 -2.59 -2.16 -15.20
N VAL A 275 -1.65 -1.43 -15.81
CA VAL A 275 -1.27 -1.60 -17.23
C VAL A 275 -0.67 -2.97 -17.58
N PHE A 276 -0.25 -3.75 -16.57
CA PHE A 276 0.27 -5.10 -16.74
C PHE A 276 -0.76 -6.20 -16.48
N LYS A 277 -1.99 -5.85 -16.06
CA LYS A 277 -3.08 -6.82 -15.93
C LYS A 277 -4.13 -6.53 -17.00
N LYS A 278 -4.17 -7.40 -18.01
CA LYS A 278 -5.33 -7.57 -18.89
C LYS A 278 -6.43 -8.32 -18.15
#